data_AF-A0A523BDG7-F1
#
_entry.id   AF-A0A523BDG7-F1
#
_cell.length_a   1.000
_cell.length_b   1.000
_cell.length_c   1.000
_cell.angle_alpha   90.00
_cell.angle_beta   90.00
_cell.angle_gamma   90.00
#
_symmetry.space_group_name_H-M   'P 1'
#
loop_
_entity.id
_entity.type
_entity.pdbx_description
1 polymer ?
#
loop_
_entity_poly.entity_id
_entity_poly.type
_entity_poly.pdbx_seq_one_letter_code
_entity_poly.pdbx_strand_id
1 'polypeptide(L)' 'MRLLHLSDIHGRVDLERILRAFNELKADIIVISGDSESSSLLRDLAGRTRVFYVSGNMDSISVVETARELG' A
#
# COMPACT_ATOMS: atom_id res chain seq x y z
N MET A 1 -9.99 16.01 -4.50
CA MET A 1 -9.03 14.90 -4.43
C MET A 1 -9.03 14.36 -3.01
N ARG A 2 -9.19 13.06 -2.83
CA ARG A 2 -9.16 12.37 -1.54
C ARG A 2 -8.09 11.29 -1.58
N LEU A 3 -7.40 11.14 -0.47
CA LEU A 3 -6.28 10.22 -0.33
C LEU A 3 -6.50 9.33 0.88
N LEU A 4 -6.30 8.03 0.69
CA LEU A 4 -6.27 7.07 1.78
C LEU A 4 -4.80 6.87 2.17
N HIS A 5 -4.44 7.34 3.35
CA HIS A 5 -3.10 7.18 3.91
C HIS A 5 -3.05 5.98 4.85
N LEU A 6 -2.06 5.11 4.66
CA LEU A 6 -1.78 3.95 5.49
C LEU A 6 -0.32 4.00 5.96
N SER A 7 -0.04 3.48 7.15
CA SER A 7 1.29 3.40 7.74
C SER A 7 1.36 2.15 8.61
N ASP A 8 2.55 1.59 8.78
CA ASP A 8 2.82 0.54 9.78
C ASP A 8 1.82 -0.63 9.70
N ILE A 9 1.61 -1.13 8.47
CA ILE A 9 0.65 -2.20 8.19
C ILE A 9 1.18 -3.55 8.72
N HIS A 10 2.50 -3.74 8.70
CA HIS A 10 3.20 -4.95 9.16
C HIS A 10 2.65 -6.26 8.59
N GLY A 11 2.13 -6.23 7.35
CA GLY A 11 1.46 -7.37 6.71
C GLY A 11 0.18 -7.86 7.41
N ARG A 12 -0.38 -7.09 8.36
CA ARG A 12 -1.51 -7.52 9.20
C ARG A 12 -2.88 -7.06 8.71
N VAL A 13 -2.93 -6.17 7.73
CA VAL A 13 -4.19 -5.60 7.25
C VAL A 13 -4.66 -6.33 6.00
N ASP A 14 -5.92 -6.74 6.03
CA ASP A 14 -6.62 -7.36 4.90
C ASP A 14 -6.80 -6.36 3.75
N LEU A 15 -6.45 -6.81 2.53
CA LEU A 15 -6.66 -6.09 1.27
C LEU A 15 -8.11 -5.62 1.13
N GLU A 16 -9.09 -6.47 1.43
CA GLU A 16 -10.51 -6.15 1.24
C GLU A 16 -10.95 -5.00 2.15
N ARG A 17 -10.37 -4.92 3.36
CA ARG A 17 -10.64 -3.82 4.29
C ARG A 17 -10.08 -2.49 3.77
N ILE A 18 -8.89 -2.50 3.19
CA ILE A 18 -8.26 -1.32 2.58
C ILE A 18 -9.10 -0.84 1.39
N LEU A 19 -9.48 -1.75 0.49
CA LEU A 19 -10.28 -1.43 -0.70
C LEU A 19 -11.67 -0.92 -0.34
N ARG A 20 -12.31 -1.50 0.68
CA ARG A 20 -13.58 -1.01 1.20
C ARG A 20 -13.46 0.43 1.70
N ALA A 21 -12.44 0.74 2.52
CA ALA A 21 -12.20 2.08 3.01
C ALA A 21 -11.91 3.07 1.86
N PHE A 22 -11.11 2.65 0.88
CA PHE A 22 -10.82 3.43 -0.33
C PHE A 22 -12.11 3.81 -1.09
N ASN A 23 -13.01 2.85 -1.28
CA ASN A 23 -14.29 3.05 -1.98
C ASN A 23 -15.28 3.91 -1.17
N GLU A 24 -15.44 3.64 0.13
CA GLU A 24 -16.34 4.39 1.02
C GLU A 24 -15.92 5.87 1.12
N LEU A 25 -14.61 6.13 1.19
CA LEU A 25 -14.07 7.48 1.18
C LEU A 25 -14.13 8.14 -0.20
N LYS A 26 -14.38 7.38 -1.27
CA LYS A 26 -14.20 7.83 -2.66
C LYS A 26 -12.82 8.46 -2.85
N ALA A 27 -11.80 7.73 -2.41
CA ALA A 27 -10.41 8.14 -2.56
C ALA A 27 -9.94 7.98 -4.01
N ASP A 28 -8.99 8.82 -4.42
CA ASP A 28 -8.40 8.81 -5.76
C ASP A 28 -7.05 8.06 -5.76
N ILE A 29 -6.33 8.09 -4.64
CA ILE A 29 -4.99 7.49 -4.47
C ILE A 29 -4.84 6.86 -3.09
N ILE A 30 -3.99 5.84 -3.00
CA ILE A 30 -3.49 5.29 -1.75
C ILE A 30 -2.04 5.77 -1.55
N VAL A 31 -1.72 6.19 -0.34
CA VAL A 31 -0.35 6.52 0.07
C VAL A 31 0.01 5.61 1.25
N ILE A 32 1.13 4.90 1.15
CA ILE A 32 1.63 3.99 2.18
C ILE A 32 2.99 4.51 2.67
N SER A 33 3.05 4.95 3.92
CA SER A 33 4.28 5.41 4.56
C SER A 33 4.92 4.27 5.37
N GLY A 34 5.65 3.40 4.68
CA GLY A 34 6.53 2.42 5.28
C GLY A 34 5.85 1.23 5.94
N ASP A 35 6.72 0.28 6.32
CA ASP A 35 6.46 -0.90 7.13
C ASP A 35 5.22 -1.66 6.66
N SER A 36 5.14 -1.86 5.34
CA SER A 36 4.10 -2.68 4.73
C SER A 36 4.36 -4.17 4.97
N GLU A 37 5.65 -4.55 4.96
CA GLU A 37 6.17 -5.91 5.12
C GLU A 37 5.50 -6.96 4.22
N SER A 38 4.86 -6.55 3.12
CA SER A 38 4.09 -7.45 2.25
C SER A 38 4.15 -7.05 0.78
N SER A 39 5.02 -7.71 0.02
CA SER A 39 5.10 -7.54 -1.44
C SER A 39 3.80 -7.90 -2.16
N SER A 40 3.07 -8.92 -1.69
CA SER A 40 1.79 -9.33 -2.30
C SER A 40 0.74 -8.24 -2.14
N LEU A 41 0.64 -7.62 -0.95
CA LEU A 41 -0.28 -6.52 -0.71
C LEU A 41 0.02 -5.33 -1.63
N LEU A 42 1.30 -4.97 -1.80
CA LEU A 42 1.69 -3.88 -2.71
C LEU A 42 1.29 -4.18 -4.16
N ARG A 43 1.52 -5.41 -4.65
CA ARG A 43 1.13 -5.83 -6.00
C ARG A 43 -0.39 -5.80 -6.19
N ASP A 44 -1.13 -6.30 -5.22
CA ASP A 44 -2.60 -6.34 -5.27
C ASP A 44 -3.23 -4.94 -5.27
N LEU A 45 -2.70 -4.03 -4.44
CA LEU A 45 -3.15 -2.64 -4.40
C LEU A 45 -2.81 -1.89 -5.68
N ALA A 46 -1.57 -2.02 -6.17
CA ALA A 46 -1.12 -1.38 -7.41
C ALA A 46 -1.89 -1.88 -8.65
N GLY A 47 -2.32 -3.14 -8.65
CA GLY A 47 -3.16 -3.71 -9.71
C GLY A 47 -4.60 -3.15 -9.77
N ARG A 48 -5.04 -2.46 -8.71
CA ARG A 48 -6.43 -1.97 -8.57
C ARG A 48 -6.54 -0.46 -8.54
N THR A 49 -5.52 0.24 -8.06
CA THR A 49 -5.53 1.70 -7.91
C THR A 49 -4.12 2.26 -7.93
N ARG A 50 -4.00 3.59 -7.96
CA ARG A 50 -2.72 4.28 -7.86
C ARG A 50 -2.22 4.28 -6.42
N VAL A 51 -1.03 3.74 -6.22
CA VAL A 51 -0.35 3.65 -4.92
C VAL A 51 0.93 4.47 -4.97
N PHE A 52 1.15 5.30 -3.95
CA PHE A 52 2.46 5.86 -3.65
C PHE A 52 3.00 5.20 -2.41
N TYR A 53 4.23 4.70 -2.48
CA TYR A 53 4.84 3.98 -1.38
C TYR A 53 6.20 4.59 -1.03
N VAL A 54 6.44 4.72 0.27
CA VAL A 54 7.75 5.08 0.83
C VAL A 54 8.20 3.90 1.68
N SER A 55 9.42 3.42 1.49
CA SER A 55 9.96 2.30 2.26
C SER A 55 10.17 2.68 3.72
N GLY A 56 9.73 1.82 4.63
CA GLY A 56 10.04 1.90 6.06
C GLY A 56 11.27 1.07 6.43
N ASN A 57 11.71 1.19 7.68
CA ASN A 57 12.93 0.51 8.16
C ASN A 57 12.72 -0.98 8.46
N MET A 58 11.47 -1.44 8.58
CA MET A 58 11.14 -2.87 8.77
C MET A 58 10.89 -3.57 7.43
N ASP A 59 10.73 -2.83 6.33
CA ASP A 59 10.54 -3.43 5.02
C ASP A 59 11.81 -4.17 4.57
N SER A 60 11.64 -5.43 4.18
CA SER A 60 12.73 -6.22 3.61
C SER A 60 13.13 -5.71 2.22
N ILE A 61 14.33 -6.08 1.77
CA ILE A 61 14.84 -5.71 0.44
C ILE A 61 13.84 -6.09 -0.67
N SER A 62 13.19 -7.26 -0.57
CA SER A 62 12.22 -7.73 -1.57
C SER A 62 10.94 -6.89 -1.62
N VAL A 63 10.51 -6.30 -0.50
CA VAL A 63 9.38 -5.36 -0.46
C VAL A 63 9.77 -4.06 -1.14
N VAL A 64 10.96 -3.54 -0.85
CA VAL A 64 11.48 -2.32 -1.48
C VAL A 64 11.67 -2.50 -3.00
N GLU A 65 12.21 -3.63 -3.43
CA GLU A 65 12.34 -3.97 -4.86
C GLU A 65 10.97 -4.08 -5.54
N THR A 66 10.00 -4.74 -4.88
CA THR A 66 8.62 -4.83 -5.40
C THR A 66 8.03 -3.44 -5.59
N ALA A 67 8.20 -2.53 -4.61
CA ALA A 67 7.70 -1.17 -4.75
C ALA A 67 8.35 -0.43 -5.93
N ARG A 68 9.67 -0.60 -6.15
CA ARG A 68 10.38 0.02 -7.29
C ARG A 68 9.91 -0.52 -8.65
N GLU A 69 9.56 -1.80 -8.73
CA GLU A 69 9.02 -2.41 -9.96
C GLU A 69 7.64 -1.87 -10.34
N LEU A 70 6.85 -1.45 -9.35
CA LEU A 70 5.47 -0.99 -9.55
C LEU A 70 5.37 0.48 -10.00
N GLY A 71 6.47 1.24 -9.92
CA GLY A 71 6.54 2.66 -10.33
C GLY A 71 6.07 3.64 -9.26
#